data_AF-A0A8S0W120-F1
#
_entry.id   AF-A0A8S0W120-F1
#
_cell.length_a   1.000
_cell.length_b   1.000
_cell.length_c   1.000
_cell.angle_alpha   90.00
_cell.angle_beta   90.00
_cell.angle_gamma   90.00
#
_symmetry.space_group_name_H-M   'P 1'
#
loop_
_entity.id
_entity.type
_entity.pdbx_description
1 polymer ?
#
loop_
_entity_poly.entity_id
_entity_poly.type
_entity_poly.pdbx_seq_one_letter_code
_entity_poly.pdbx_strand_id
1 'polypeptide(L)'
;MQFFPSINHEMFMAVLLGRSTVYCWNTFQSDPRSADMGVGQGSALLPVISGLFIALVMKLFYIKAALLNTMLLSFVDDGTILAQSKQLDDNNVGLRKAYKIIYLLFVAFALVLEHNKTELFHFSCRGDTYNPLLDLGYAPHTGVTPLKPKTYWRYFGFYFDCGLTFHEHVNYLKTTAPPTKTLWDQTPKLPRGQPTSQKRCIRIRGGNHRGSTVQAMRMLGNSTRGLSPKQRCLLYRLCVVPIATYGYCLWYFDGAHNKAAMNQLKRMQQKAALWIMGAFHTSPTGRLEALAGLIPMHLMLKKLAMRAVYHVTTLSDTHPLRSMMGEGLLKQAEPHARSATLMTPAMRGKVKSTIMEVDEHIHTLTESFEPFAPKARPGDQLLDCYADHLHFDERDPTQDRRPYLDELIAKARADPLTVLAAADGSVPQSNQYQAASAAIIYKGHCELERTRYVSGRVTAPDAELNAILCTVRLAVKQANCQHIMVFTDSMGSAHRAVDPSMHSGQAFSLSVCRALQEWFEADDLCHITFVYVPSALRWDIHGEAHK
;
A
#
# COMPACT_ATOMS: atom_id res chain seq x y z
N MET A 1 11.51 -7.09 -36.73
CA MET A 1 11.34 -7.72 -35.41
C MET A 1 10.39 -6.86 -34.60
N GLN A 2 9.13 -7.28 -34.48
CA GLN A 2 8.10 -6.60 -33.70
C GLN A 2 8.47 -6.68 -32.20
N PHE A 3 8.91 -5.57 -31.64
CA PHE A 3 9.23 -5.44 -30.22
C PHE A 3 8.01 -4.87 -29.48
N PHE A 4 7.30 -5.74 -28.74
CA PHE A 4 6.06 -5.47 -27.98
C PHE A 4 4.84 -5.06 -28.83
N PRO A 5 3.62 -5.45 -28.43
CA PRO A 5 2.43 -5.32 -29.26
C PRO A 5 2.11 -3.84 -29.50
N SER A 6 1.50 -3.57 -30.65
CA SER A 6 0.92 -2.30 -31.12
C SER A 6 0.11 -1.50 -30.08
N ILE A 7 -0.31 -2.16 -28.99
CA ILE A 7 -1.05 -1.63 -27.85
C ILE A 7 -0.43 -0.36 -27.23
N ASN A 8 0.90 -0.28 -27.08
CA ASN A 8 1.50 0.86 -26.37
C ASN A 8 1.40 2.16 -27.18
N HIS A 9 1.66 2.12 -28.50
CA HIS A 9 1.63 3.33 -29.31
C HIS A 9 0.20 3.85 -29.47
N GLU A 10 -0.78 2.98 -29.74
CA GLU A 10 -2.18 3.37 -29.85
C GLU A 10 -2.73 3.90 -28.52
N MET A 11 -2.38 3.27 -27.39
CA MET A 11 -2.75 3.76 -26.06
C MET A 11 -2.16 5.16 -25.79
N PHE A 12 -0.87 5.36 -26.07
CA PHE A 12 -0.24 6.68 -25.87
C PHE A 12 -0.86 7.75 -26.77
N MET A 13 -1.13 7.43 -28.04
CA MET A 13 -1.81 8.35 -28.94
C MET A 13 -3.24 8.67 -28.47
N ALA A 14 -4.01 7.67 -28.04
CA ALA A 14 -5.36 7.86 -27.52
C ALA A 14 -5.40 8.68 -26.21
N VAL A 15 -4.38 8.56 -25.36
CA VAL A 15 -4.29 9.31 -24.09
C VAL A 15 -3.73 10.72 -24.26
N LEU A 16 -2.89 10.97 -25.27
CA LEU A 16 -2.13 12.22 -25.39
C LEU A 16 -2.64 13.15 -26.50
N LEU A 17 -3.25 12.63 -27.56
CA LEU A 17 -3.69 13.40 -28.72
C LEU A 17 -5.21 13.62 -28.74
N GLY A 18 -5.66 14.76 -29.27
CA GLY A 18 -7.08 15.03 -29.53
C GLY A 18 -7.95 15.29 -28.30
N ARG A 19 -7.33 15.64 -27.16
CA ARG A 19 -8.05 15.95 -25.93
C ARG A 19 -8.61 17.36 -25.96
N SER A 20 -9.87 17.52 -25.59
CA SER A 20 -10.45 18.82 -25.26
C SER A 20 -10.84 18.85 -23.79
N THR A 21 -10.65 20.00 -23.16
CA THR A 21 -11.04 20.26 -21.78
C THR A 21 -12.12 21.31 -21.75
N VAL A 22 -13.11 21.07 -20.89
CA VAL A 22 -14.22 21.98 -20.65
C VAL A 22 -14.29 22.24 -19.15
N TYR A 23 -14.33 23.50 -18.75
CA TYR A 23 -14.48 23.87 -17.35
C TYR A 23 -15.97 23.99 -17.04
N CYS A 24 -16.42 23.24 -16.02
CA CYS A 24 -17.77 23.34 -15.50
C CYS A 24 -17.75 24.03 -14.13
N TRP A 25 -18.46 25.15 -14.02
CA TRP A 25 -18.72 25.85 -12.76
C TRP A 25 -20.23 26.02 -12.58
N ASN A 26 -20.80 25.27 -11.64
CA ASN A 26 -22.25 25.17 -11.44
C ASN A 26 -22.97 24.73 -12.73
N THR A 27 -23.84 25.58 -13.30
CA THR A 27 -24.56 25.33 -14.57
C THR A 27 -23.86 25.94 -15.78
N PHE A 28 -22.72 26.62 -15.60
CA PHE A 28 -21.96 27.21 -16.68
C PHE A 28 -20.87 26.24 -17.15
N GLN A 29 -20.93 25.91 -18.44
CA GLN A 29 -19.95 25.09 -19.12
C GLN A 29 -19.19 25.96 -20.12
N SER A 30 -17.85 25.97 -20.05
CA SER A 30 -17.04 26.74 -21.00
C SER A 30 -17.01 26.10 -22.38
N ASP A 31 -16.61 26.87 -23.40
CA ASP A 31 -16.28 26.29 -24.70
C ASP A 31 -15.13 25.26 -24.57
N PRO A 32 -15.12 24.19 -25.37
CA PRO A 32 -14.04 23.21 -25.40
C PRO A 32 -12.72 23.85 -25.80
N ARG A 33 -11.68 23.64 -24.99
CA ARG A 33 -10.31 24.09 -25.30
C ARG A 33 -9.42 22.88 -25.55
N SER A 34 -8.64 22.91 -26.63
CA SER A 34 -7.67 21.84 -26.90
C SER A 34 -6.67 21.72 -25.75
N ALA A 35 -6.43 20.50 -25.30
CA ALA A 35 -5.51 20.15 -24.23
C ALA A 35 -4.32 19.34 -24.79
N ASP A 36 -3.70 19.87 -25.84
CA ASP A 36 -2.54 19.29 -26.54
C ASP A 36 -1.21 19.49 -25.77
N MET A 37 -1.27 20.04 -24.56
CA MET A 37 -0.11 20.11 -23.69
C MET A 37 0.25 18.68 -23.24
N GLY A 38 1.55 18.40 -23.16
CA GLY A 38 2.07 17.18 -22.54
C GLY A 38 1.41 16.91 -21.17
N VAL A 39 1.51 15.68 -20.69
CA VAL A 39 0.78 15.22 -19.50
C VAL A 39 0.95 16.20 -18.33
N GLY A 40 -0.18 16.75 -17.85
CA GLY A 40 -0.19 17.74 -16.78
C GLY A 40 0.44 17.22 -15.48
N GLN A 41 1.26 18.05 -14.84
CA GLN A 41 1.87 17.76 -13.55
C GLN A 41 0.78 17.51 -12.50
N GLY A 42 0.80 16.33 -11.85
CA GLY A 42 -0.22 15.89 -10.90
C GLY A 42 -1.17 14.81 -11.40
N SER A 43 -1.05 14.37 -12.67
CA SER A 43 -1.76 13.17 -13.15
C SER A 43 -1.28 11.91 -12.43
N ALA A 44 -2.22 11.10 -11.93
CA ALA A 44 -1.93 9.81 -11.30
C ALA A 44 -1.28 8.80 -12.26
N LEU A 45 -1.48 8.96 -13.57
CA LEU A 45 -0.94 8.07 -14.61
C LEU A 45 0.48 8.45 -15.05
N LEU A 46 0.93 9.69 -14.79
CA LEU A 46 2.22 10.19 -15.27
C LEU A 46 3.41 9.34 -14.81
N PRO A 47 3.53 8.94 -13.53
CA PRO A 47 4.67 8.12 -13.09
C PRO A 47 4.71 6.74 -13.77
N VAL A 48 3.54 6.15 -14.04
CA VAL A 48 3.43 4.84 -14.71
C VAL A 48 3.88 4.96 -16.16
N ILE A 49 3.37 5.96 -16.87
CA ILE A 49 3.73 6.23 -18.28
C ILE A 49 5.21 6.55 -18.42
N SER A 50 5.76 7.41 -17.55
CA SER A 50 7.19 7.71 -17.51
C SER A 50 8.02 6.44 -17.27
N GLY A 51 7.62 5.61 -16.32
CA GLY A 51 8.27 4.32 -16.05
C GLY A 51 8.26 3.37 -17.25
N LEU A 52 7.14 3.25 -17.96
CA LEU A 52 7.03 2.41 -19.17
C LEU A 52 7.94 2.93 -20.30
N PHE A 53 8.03 4.24 -20.47
CA PHE A 53 8.90 4.85 -21.47
C PHE A 53 10.38 4.64 -21.13
N ILE A 54 10.77 4.88 -19.87
CA ILE A 54 12.15 4.69 -19.40
C ILE A 54 12.55 3.21 -19.42
N ALA A 55 11.62 2.27 -19.20
CA ALA A 55 11.90 0.84 -19.28
C ALA A 55 12.48 0.42 -20.65
N LEU A 56 12.08 1.07 -21.74
CA LEU A 56 12.67 0.85 -23.07
C LEU A 56 14.14 1.26 -23.11
N VAL A 57 14.44 2.44 -22.58
CA VAL A 57 15.81 2.94 -22.45
C VAL A 57 16.66 2.01 -21.58
N MET A 58 16.11 1.52 -20.47
CA MET A 58 16.79 0.57 -19.59
C MET A 58 17.09 -0.75 -20.30
N LYS A 59 16.16 -1.29 -21.10
CA LYS A 59 16.38 -2.53 -21.85
C LYS A 59 17.45 -2.37 -22.93
N LEU A 60 17.47 -1.24 -23.64
CA LEU A 60 18.51 -0.94 -24.61
C LEU A 60 19.88 -0.71 -23.94
N PHE A 61 19.89 -0.06 -22.78
CA PHE A 61 21.09 0.08 -21.97
C PHE A 61 21.63 -1.30 -21.56
N TYR A 62 20.78 -2.20 -21.06
CA TYR A 62 21.18 -3.55 -20.67
C TYR A 62 21.90 -4.29 -21.80
N ILE A 63 21.39 -4.18 -23.03
CA ILE A 63 22.01 -4.80 -24.22
C ILE A 63 23.34 -4.12 -24.56
N LYS A 64 23.39 -2.78 -24.60
CA LYS A 64 24.58 -2.02 -25.01
C LYS A 64 25.70 -2.03 -23.96
N ALA A 65 25.34 -2.18 -22.68
CA ALA A 65 26.25 -2.21 -21.55
C ALA A 65 26.55 -3.64 -21.07
N ALA A 66 26.16 -4.69 -21.81
CA ALA A 66 26.31 -6.08 -21.40
C ALA A 66 27.76 -6.50 -21.05
N LEU A 67 28.76 -5.86 -21.67
CA LEU A 67 30.19 -6.11 -21.39
C LEU A 67 30.74 -5.22 -20.26
N LEU A 68 29.95 -4.27 -19.76
CA LEU A 68 30.32 -3.43 -18.63
C LEU A 68 29.79 -4.09 -17.35
N ASN A 69 30.60 -4.14 -16.30
CA ASN A 69 30.13 -4.61 -14.98
C ASN A 69 29.32 -3.52 -14.26
N THR A 70 28.28 -3.02 -14.93
CA THR A 70 27.44 -1.91 -14.50
C THR A 70 25.95 -2.26 -14.55
N MET A 71 25.18 -1.73 -13.61
CA MET A 71 23.74 -1.90 -13.49
C MET A 71 23.05 -0.55 -13.49
N LEU A 72 21.90 -0.45 -14.16
CA LEU A 72 21.06 0.75 -14.14
C LEU A 72 19.82 0.48 -13.30
N LEU A 73 19.58 1.34 -12.32
CA LEU A 73 18.35 1.44 -11.56
C LEU A 73 17.66 2.75 -11.93
N SER A 74 16.34 2.75 -11.99
CA SER A 74 15.55 3.96 -12.20
C SER A 74 14.26 3.89 -11.41
N PHE A 75 13.85 5.02 -10.86
CA PHE A 75 12.53 5.24 -10.28
C PHE A 75 12.00 6.57 -10.79
N VAL A 76 11.07 6.50 -11.74
CA VAL A 76 10.54 7.69 -12.41
C VAL A 76 11.73 8.53 -12.95
N ASP A 77 11.92 9.75 -12.45
CA ASP A 77 12.93 10.68 -12.96
C ASP A 77 14.33 10.44 -12.37
N ASP A 78 14.45 9.66 -11.28
CA ASP A 78 15.72 9.40 -10.61
C ASP A 78 16.40 8.14 -11.16
N GLY A 79 17.56 8.32 -11.82
CA GLY A 79 18.40 7.24 -12.33
C GLY A 79 19.64 6.98 -11.46
N THR A 80 20.11 5.73 -11.39
CA THR A 80 21.34 5.37 -10.67
C THR A 80 22.11 4.29 -11.42
N ILE A 81 23.37 4.58 -11.74
CA ILE A 81 24.30 3.60 -12.33
C ILE A 81 25.19 3.05 -11.21
N LEU A 82 25.17 1.73 -11.03
CA LEU A 82 26.02 1.02 -10.08
C LEU A 82 27.14 0.31 -10.85
N ALA A 83 28.38 0.46 -10.41
CA ALA A 83 29.53 -0.29 -10.91
C ALA A 83 30.18 -1.08 -9.77
N GLN A 84 30.68 -2.28 -10.07
CA GLN A 84 31.37 -3.11 -9.08
C GLN A 84 32.66 -3.70 -9.66
N SER A 85 33.74 -3.66 -8.90
CA SER A 85 35.03 -4.25 -9.26
C SER A 85 35.92 -4.34 -8.01
N LYS A 86 37.18 -4.77 -8.16
CA LYS A 86 38.15 -4.81 -7.07
C LYS A 86 38.80 -3.44 -6.78
N GLN A 87 38.74 -2.49 -7.72
CA GLN A 87 39.39 -1.18 -7.61
C GLN A 87 38.44 -0.04 -8.04
N LEU A 88 38.43 1.06 -7.29
CA LEU A 88 37.54 2.19 -7.58
C LEU A 88 37.79 2.83 -8.96
N ASP A 89 39.04 2.80 -9.44
CA ASP A 89 39.39 3.36 -10.75
C ASP A 89 38.79 2.57 -11.92
N ASP A 90 38.76 1.23 -11.81
CA ASP A 90 38.08 0.38 -12.81
C ASP A 90 36.57 0.68 -12.85
N ASN A 91 35.97 0.94 -11.67
CA ASN A 91 34.57 1.35 -11.59
C ASN A 91 34.37 2.69 -12.29
N ASN A 92 35.25 3.67 -12.09
CA ASN A 92 35.18 4.97 -12.75
C ASN A 92 35.23 4.85 -14.28
N VAL A 93 36.10 3.98 -14.82
CA VAL A 93 36.15 3.68 -16.26
C VAL A 93 34.82 3.09 -16.75
N GLY A 94 34.26 2.13 -16.00
CA GLY A 94 32.96 1.54 -16.29
C GLY A 94 31.83 2.56 -16.26
N LEU A 95 31.77 3.39 -15.22
CA LEU A 95 30.77 4.45 -15.04
C LEU A 95 30.81 5.48 -16.17
N ARG A 96 32.01 5.93 -16.58
CA ARG A 96 32.16 6.86 -17.71
C ARG A 96 31.59 6.28 -19.01
N LYS A 97 31.90 5.02 -19.30
CA LYS A 97 31.38 4.33 -20.49
C LYS A 97 29.86 4.13 -20.43
N ALA A 98 29.36 3.68 -19.28
CA ALA A 98 27.93 3.49 -19.05
C ALA A 98 27.14 4.81 -19.18
N TYR A 99 27.65 5.89 -18.58
CA TYR A 99 27.05 7.21 -18.66
C TYR A 99 26.97 7.72 -20.10
N LYS A 100 28.02 7.51 -20.91
CA LYS A 100 28.01 7.82 -22.34
C LYS A 100 26.92 7.06 -23.10
N ILE A 101 26.73 5.77 -22.83
CA ILE A 101 25.67 4.97 -23.45
C ILE A 101 24.30 5.55 -23.10
N ILE A 102 24.07 5.84 -21.81
CA ILE A 102 22.81 6.44 -21.33
C ILE A 102 22.56 7.80 -21.96
N TYR A 103 23.56 8.67 -22.04
CA TYR A 103 23.42 9.97 -22.70
C TYR A 103 22.97 9.82 -24.15
N LEU A 104 23.62 8.94 -24.92
CA LEU A 104 23.27 8.72 -26.33
C LEU A 104 21.86 8.15 -26.48
N LEU A 105 21.44 7.25 -25.57
CA LEU A 105 20.07 6.74 -25.56
C LEU A 105 19.07 7.84 -25.20
N PHE A 106 19.34 8.66 -24.20
CA PHE A 106 18.46 9.77 -23.83
C PHE A 106 18.27 10.74 -24.99
N VAL A 107 19.36 11.14 -25.66
CA VAL A 107 19.28 11.99 -26.86
C VAL A 107 18.46 11.33 -27.98
N ALA A 108 18.65 10.03 -28.22
CA ALA A 108 17.88 9.30 -29.25
C ALA A 108 16.38 9.20 -28.94
N PHE A 109 16.01 9.21 -27.66
CA PHE A 109 14.62 9.20 -27.18
C PHE A 109 14.07 10.62 -26.91
N ALA A 110 14.79 11.67 -27.33
CA ALA A 110 14.46 13.07 -27.09
C ALA A 110 14.29 13.44 -25.59
N LEU A 111 15.01 12.74 -24.71
CA LEU A 111 15.11 13.02 -23.29
C LEU A 111 16.35 13.87 -22.99
N VAL A 112 16.25 14.69 -21.94
CA VAL A 112 17.34 15.53 -21.47
C VAL A 112 17.89 14.97 -20.17
N LEU A 113 19.21 14.79 -20.11
CA LEU A 113 19.91 14.36 -18.90
C LEU A 113 20.60 15.56 -18.26
N GLU A 114 20.19 15.93 -17.05
CA GLU A 114 20.71 17.09 -16.34
C GLU A 114 22.07 16.81 -15.68
N HIS A 115 23.14 16.96 -16.47
CA HIS A 115 24.51 16.63 -16.06
C HIS A 115 24.97 17.32 -14.76
N ASN A 116 24.47 18.52 -14.49
CA ASN A 116 24.81 19.31 -13.31
C ASN A 116 24.22 18.77 -12.01
N LYS A 117 23.22 17.88 -12.08
CA LYS A 117 22.62 17.21 -10.91
C LYS A 117 23.25 15.84 -10.64
N THR A 118 24.19 15.38 -11.47
CA THR A 118 24.83 14.08 -11.30
C THR A 118 25.66 14.04 -10.01
N GLU A 119 25.49 12.96 -9.25
CA GLU A 119 26.22 12.72 -8.00
C GLU A 119 27.09 11.48 -8.12
N LEU A 120 28.24 11.48 -7.43
CA LEU A 120 29.15 10.33 -7.35
C LEU A 120 29.30 9.90 -5.90
N PHE A 121 29.28 8.60 -5.68
CA PHE A 121 29.51 8.01 -4.37
C PHE A 121 30.22 6.66 -4.49
N HIS A 122 31.24 6.45 -3.68
CA HIS A 122 32.05 5.22 -3.66
C HIS A 122 31.81 4.43 -2.37
N PHE A 123 31.44 3.17 -2.52
CA PHE A 123 31.40 2.23 -1.40
C PHE A 123 32.75 1.50 -1.30
N SER A 124 33.38 1.56 -0.12
CA SER A 124 34.64 0.86 0.14
C SER A 124 34.64 0.30 1.55
N CYS A 125 34.91 -1.01 1.67
CA CYS A 125 35.16 -1.65 2.95
C CYS A 125 36.60 -1.43 3.44
N ARG A 126 37.48 -0.88 2.57
CA ARG A 126 38.84 -0.51 2.96
C ARG A 126 38.74 0.80 3.71
N GLY A 127 39.24 0.87 4.93
CA GLY A 127 39.30 2.09 5.74
C GLY A 127 40.30 3.12 5.22
N ASP A 128 40.64 3.08 3.92
CA ASP A 128 41.49 4.09 3.31
C ASP A 128 40.67 5.36 3.00
N THR A 129 41.38 6.48 2.89
CA THR A 129 40.79 7.77 2.54
C THR A 129 40.75 7.98 1.02
N TYR A 130 41.00 6.93 0.22
CA TYR A 130 41.09 7.06 -1.23
C TYR A 130 39.70 7.19 -1.83
N ASN A 131 39.45 8.31 -2.50
CA ASN A 131 38.13 8.65 -3.02
C ASN A 131 38.27 9.32 -4.39
N PRO A 132 38.41 8.52 -5.47
CA PRO A 132 38.83 9.03 -6.77
C PRO A 132 37.74 9.85 -7.46
N LEU A 133 38.18 10.94 -8.10
CA LEU A 133 37.34 11.84 -8.90
C LEU A 133 36.95 11.17 -10.24
N LEU A 134 35.80 11.54 -10.79
CA LEU A 134 35.32 11.01 -12.07
C LEU A 134 35.19 12.11 -13.12
N ASP A 135 35.91 11.95 -14.23
CA ASP A 135 35.66 12.72 -15.45
C ASP A 135 34.57 12.02 -16.29
N LEU A 136 33.39 12.64 -16.38
CA LEU A 136 32.28 12.13 -17.19
C LEU A 136 32.46 12.45 -18.67
N GLY A 137 33.26 13.48 -19.01
CA GLY A 137 33.43 13.97 -20.37
C GLY A 137 32.29 14.86 -20.88
N TYR A 138 31.39 15.31 -20.00
CA TYR A 138 30.23 16.16 -20.33
C TYR A 138 30.17 17.35 -19.38
N ALA A 139 29.96 18.56 -19.88
CA ALA A 139 29.85 19.75 -19.03
C ALA A 139 28.67 19.62 -18.05
N PRO A 140 28.83 19.98 -16.75
CA PRO A 140 29.98 20.67 -16.17
C PRO A 140 31.10 19.75 -15.65
N HIS A 141 31.00 18.42 -15.86
CA HIS A 141 31.93 17.41 -15.33
C HIS A 141 32.90 16.89 -16.39
N THR A 142 33.91 17.70 -16.71
CA THR A 142 35.01 17.37 -17.65
C THR A 142 36.33 17.23 -16.89
N GLY A 143 37.41 16.86 -17.57
CA GLY A 143 38.74 16.72 -16.95
C GLY A 143 39.24 17.95 -16.18
N VAL A 144 38.74 19.16 -16.50
CA VAL A 144 39.07 20.42 -15.78
C VAL A 144 38.25 20.56 -14.49
N THR A 145 37.01 20.07 -14.48
CA THR A 145 36.07 20.15 -13.35
C THR A 145 35.46 18.78 -13.06
N PRO A 146 36.28 17.79 -12.66
CA PRO A 146 35.81 16.42 -12.50
C PRO A 146 34.78 16.32 -11.36
N LEU A 147 33.88 15.34 -11.49
CA LEU A 147 32.85 15.08 -10.50
C LEU A 147 33.48 14.58 -9.20
N LYS A 148 33.19 15.29 -8.11
CA LYS A 148 33.71 14.99 -6.77
C LYS A 148 32.76 14.03 -6.05
N PRO A 149 33.27 12.92 -5.49
CA PRO A 149 32.47 12.04 -4.66
C PRO A 149 31.93 12.75 -3.42
N LYS A 150 30.69 12.46 -3.05
CA LYS A 150 30.10 12.94 -1.80
C LYS A 150 30.61 12.15 -0.59
N THR A 151 30.55 12.77 0.59
CA THR A 151 30.86 12.12 1.89
C THR A 151 29.71 11.27 2.41
N TYR A 152 28.48 11.66 2.09
CA TYR A 152 27.26 10.89 2.32
C TYR A 152 26.36 11.02 1.08
N TRP A 153 25.65 9.96 0.75
CA TRP A 153 24.76 9.93 -0.40
C TRP A 153 23.30 9.85 0.03
N ARG A 154 22.48 10.79 -0.45
CA ARG A 154 21.05 10.79 -0.18
C ARG A 154 20.30 10.13 -1.33
N TYR A 155 19.62 9.02 -1.06
CA TYR A 155 18.85 8.30 -2.08
C TYR A 155 17.51 7.82 -1.52
N PHE A 156 16.40 8.19 -2.18
CA PHE A 156 15.02 8.01 -1.68
C PHE A 156 14.81 8.38 -0.20
N GLY A 157 15.47 9.44 0.26
CA GLY A 157 15.37 9.89 1.66
C GLY A 157 16.27 9.17 2.66
N PHE A 158 17.02 8.15 2.23
CA PHE A 158 18.06 7.49 3.01
C PHE A 158 19.40 8.20 2.88
N TYR A 159 20.23 8.11 3.92
CA TYR A 159 21.59 8.65 3.91
C TYR A 159 22.57 7.51 4.07
N PHE A 160 23.33 7.24 3.02
CA PHE A 160 24.35 6.21 2.99
C PHE A 160 25.71 6.82 3.31
N ASP A 161 26.47 6.12 4.13
CA ASP A 161 27.91 6.33 4.32
C ASP A 161 28.70 5.24 3.59
N CYS A 162 29.99 5.50 3.32
CA CYS A 162 30.82 4.63 2.48
C CYS A 162 30.97 3.20 3.04
N GLY A 163 30.87 3.05 4.35
CA GLY A 163 30.94 1.76 5.06
C GLY A 163 29.58 1.10 5.30
N LEU A 164 28.48 1.66 4.78
CA LEU A 164 27.10 1.17 5.00
C LEU A 164 26.77 0.96 6.48
N THR A 165 27.31 1.83 7.34
CA THR A 165 27.08 1.78 8.77
C THR A 165 25.76 2.44 9.19
N PHE A 166 25.15 3.18 8.27
CA PHE A 166 23.92 3.95 8.41
C PHE A 166 23.95 5.00 9.53
N HIS A 167 25.14 5.38 10.01
CA HIS A 167 25.29 6.38 11.07
C HIS A 167 24.69 7.73 10.65
N GLU A 168 24.89 8.14 9.39
CA GLU A 168 24.35 9.41 8.89
C GLU A 168 22.85 9.38 8.71
N HIS A 169 22.26 8.25 8.29
CA HIS A 169 20.80 8.10 8.28
C HIS A 169 20.22 8.21 9.69
N VAL A 170 20.86 7.56 10.64
CA VAL A 170 20.49 7.62 12.05
C VAL A 170 20.68 9.05 12.61
N ASN A 171 21.73 9.78 12.23
CA ASN A 171 21.94 11.19 12.57
C ASN A 171 20.91 12.12 11.92
N TYR A 172 20.54 11.87 10.67
CA TYR A 172 19.46 12.57 9.99
C TYR A 172 18.13 12.35 10.71
N LEU A 173 17.85 11.12 11.16
CA LEU A 173 16.70 10.86 12.03
C LEU A 173 16.82 11.63 13.36
N LYS A 174 18.01 11.84 13.96
CA LYS A 174 18.15 12.70 15.16
C LYS A 174 17.83 14.18 14.93
N THR A 175 18.04 14.69 13.72
CA THR A 175 17.87 16.11 13.37
C THR A 175 16.50 16.39 12.76
N THR A 176 15.92 15.41 12.08
CA THR A 176 14.60 15.47 11.43
C THR A 176 13.49 14.98 12.35
N ALA A 177 13.72 13.89 13.09
CA ALA A 177 13.04 13.69 14.36
C ALA A 177 13.61 14.73 15.35
N PRO A 178 12.82 15.21 16.32
CA PRO A 178 13.14 16.39 17.11
C PRO A 178 14.56 16.39 17.72
N PRO A 179 15.27 17.54 17.70
CA PRO A 179 16.59 17.67 18.32
C PRO A 179 16.48 17.29 19.80
N THR A 180 17.15 16.19 20.15
CA THR A 180 17.02 15.54 21.45
C THR A 180 17.88 16.19 22.53
N LYS A 181 18.70 17.20 22.20
CA LYS A 181 19.77 17.69 23.09
C LYS A 181 19.79 19.17 23.49
N THR A 182 19.10 20.10 22.81
CA THR A 182 19.32 21.54 23.06
C THR A 182 18.08 22.39 23.38
N LEU A 183 16.92 21.78 23.64
CA LEU A 183 15.71 22.56 23.95
C LEU A 183 14.85 22.00 25.09
N TRP A 184 15.42 21.12 25.91
CA TRP A 184 14.71 20.45 27.00
C TRP A 184 14.97 21.08 28.38
N ASP A 185 15.91 22.04 28.49
CA ASP A 185 16.34 22.68 29.75
C ASP A 185 15.75 24.08 30.01
N GLN A 186 14.91 24.62 29.14
CA GLN A 186 14.26 25.91 29.40
C GLN A 186 12.84 25.72 29.94
N THR A 187 12.74 25.54 31.25
CA THR A 187 11.54 25.94 32.01
C THR A 187 11.33 27.45 31.82
N PRO A 188 10.16 27.93 31.37
CA PRO A 188 9.84 29.34 31.50
C PRO A 188 9.68 29.66 33.00
N LYS A 189 10.63 30.41 33.57
CA LYS A 189 10.39 31.10 34.84
C LYS A 189 9.23 32.08 34.59
N LEU A 190 8.10 31.86 35.26
CA LEU A 190 6.98 32.81 35.26
C LEU A 190 7.45 34.17 35.79
N PRO A 191 7.33 35.27 35.04
CA PRO A 191 7.39 36.60 35.61
C PRO A 191 6.09 36.87 36.37
N ARG A 192 6.21 37.30 37.63
CA ARG A 192 5.09 37.83 38.42
C ARG A 192 4.69 39.21 37.86
N GLY A 193 3.40 39.39 37.60
CA GLY A 193 2.69 40.67 37.66
C GLY A 193 2.91 41.68 36.52
N GLN A 194 1.89 41.85 35.66
CA GLN A 194 1.22 43.12 35.26
C GLN A 194 0.53 43.02 33.88
N PRO A 195 -0.50 43.86 33.60
CA PRO A 195 -1.60 43.51 32.72
C PRO A 195 -1.41 43.86 31.23
N THR A 196 -2.07 43.04 30.42
CA THR A 196 -2.54 43.20 29.04
C THR A 196 -2.25 44.52 28.29
N SER A 197 -1.52 44.42 27.16
CA SER A 197 -2.00 44.97 25.89
C SER A 197 -1.28 44.36 24.66
N GLN A 198 -2.06 44.16 23.59
CA GLN A 198 -1.67 44.23 22.17
C GLN A 198 -0.67 43.23 21.55
N LYS A 199 -1.21 42.25 20.82
CA LYS A 199 -1.34 42.23 19.33
C LYS A 199 -1.28 40.78 18.82
N ARG A 200 -2.44 40.26 18.40
CA ARG A 200 -2.54 39.07 17.56
C ARG A 200 -1.98 39.42 16.17
N CYS A 201 -0.92 38.77 15.75
CA CYS A 201 -0.55 38.66 14.35
C CYS A 201 0.09 37.29 14.14
N ILE A 202 -0.70 36.30 13.72
CA ILE A 202 -0.17 35.04 13.21
C ILE A 202 0.25 35.33 11.76
N ARG A 203 1.56 35.55 11.58
CA ARG A 203 2.18 35.67 10.26
C ARG A 203 2.63 34.27 9.85
N ILE A 204 1.84 33.57 9.03
CA ILE A 204 2.31 32.36 8.37
C ILE A 204 3.26 32.81 7.25
N ARG A 205 4.56 32.87 7.56
CA ARG A 205 5.60 32.97 6.52
C ARG A 205 5.85 31.55 5.98
N GLY A 206 5.54 31.36 4.70
CA GLY A 206 6.11 30.27 3.91
C GLY A 206 7.62 30.50 3.78
N GLY A 207 8.40 29.56 4.28
CA GLY A 207 9.85 29.62 4.24
C GLY A 207 10.48 28.47 5.03
N ASN A 208 11.39 27.75 4.38
CA ASN A 208 12.22 26.67 4.91
C ASN A 208 12.53 26.78 6.41
N HIS A 209 11.75 26.11 7.25
CA HIS A 209 12.06 25.96 8.68
C HIS A 209 11.98 24.50 9.11
N ARG A 210 13.17 23.95 9.38
CA ARG A 210 13.44 22.69 10.08
C ARG A 210 12.96 22.76 11.54
N GLY A 211 11.64 22.89 11.75
CA GLY A 211 10.99 22.67 13.03
C GLY A 211 10.38 21.27 13.02
N SER A 212 10.95 20.34 13.80
CA SER A 212 10.51 18.93 13.82
C SER A 212 9.01 18.79 14.14
N THR A 213 8.32 17.84 13.50
CA THR A 213 6.88 17.59 13.67
C THR A 213 6.47 17.42 15.14
N VAL A 214 7.31 16.78 15.96
CA VAL A 214 7.06 16.59 17.41
C VAL A 214 7.13 17.89 18.22
N GLN A 215 7.93 18.88 17.77
CA GLN A 215 8.01 20.20 18.40
C GLN A 215 6.71 20.99 18.17
N ALA A 216 6.11 20.89 16.98
CA ALA A 216 4.78 21.42 16.71
C ALA A 216 3.70 20.68 17.53
N MET A 217 3.84 19.37 17.73
CA MET A 217 2.87 18.57 18.51
C MET A 217 2.75 19.01 19.98
N ARG A 218 3.83 19.52 20.58
CA ARG A 218 3.77 20.08 21.95
C ARG A 218 2.87 21.30 22.06
N MET A 219 2.73 22.06 20.97
CA MET A 219 1.84 23.22 20.93
C MET A 219 0.35 22.81 20.92
N LEU A 220 0.06 21.56 20.56
CA LEU A 220 -1.30 21.02 20.50
C LEU A 220 -1.85 20.59 21.87
N GLY A 221 -1.03 20.62 22.93
CA GLY A 221 -1.52 20.43 24.31
C GLY A 221 -0.46 20.12 25.36
N ASN A 222 -0.77 20.48 26.61
CA ASN A 222 0.00 20.21 27.83
C ASN A 222 -0.81 19.28 28.78
N SER A 223 -0.29 18.96 29.98
CA SER A 223 -0.98 18.07 30.94
C SER A 223 -2.37 18.56 31.40
N THR A 224 -2.71 19.83 31.18
CA THR A 224 -3.94 20.48 31.66
C THR A 224 -4.92 20.91 30.57
N ARG A 225 -4.45 21.19 29.34
CA ARG A 225 -5.26 21.71 28.22
C ARG A 225 -4.74 21.18 26.88
N GLY A 226 -5.63 21.07 25.88
CA GLY A 226 -5.31 20.61 24.53
C GLY A 226 -5.72 19.15 24.29
N LEU A 227 -5.04 18.48 23.34
CA LEU A 227 -5.39 17.11 22.92
C LEU A 227 -5.42 16.12 24.09
N SER A 228 -6.38 15.20 24.09
CA SER A 228 -6.44 14.08 25.05
C SER A 228 -5.26 13.10 24.86
N PRO A 229 -4.86 12.33 25.90
CA PRO A 229 -3.83 11.29 25.76
C PRO A 229 -4.09 10.32 24.61
N LYS A 230 -5.36 9.94 24.39
CA LYS A 230 -5.77 9.08 23.26
C LYS A 230 -5.46 9.72 21.91
N GLN A 231 -5.79 11.01 21.74
CA GLN A 231 -5.49 11.75 20.51
C GLN A 231 -3.98 11.96 20.31
N ARG A 232 -3.23 12.22 21.39
CA ARG A 232 -1.75 12.32 21.33
C ARG A 232 -1.10 11.01 20.91
N CYS A 233 -1.57 9.90 21.48
CA CYS A 233 -1.08 8.56 21.13
C CYS A 233 -1.39 8.23 19.67
N LEU A 234 -2.62 8.51 19.21
CA LEU A 234 -3.01 8.34 17.81
C LEU A 234 -2.08 9.14 16.88
N LEU A 235 -1.84 10.40 17.20
CA LEU A 235 -1.02 11.30 16.40
C LEU A 235 0.46 10.88 16.37
N TYR A 236 1.02 10.42 17.49
CA TYR A 236 2.36 9.81 17.52
C TYR A 236 2.44 8.56 16.62
N ARG A 237 1.46 7.65 16.73
CA ARG A 237 1.42 6.41 15.95
C ARG A 237 1.25 6.64 14.45
N LEU A 238 0.51 7.68 14.05
CA LEU A 238 0.25 7.97 12.64
C LEU A 238 1.34 8.82 11.99
N CYS A 239 1.94 9.77 12.71
CA CYS A 239 2.83 10.75 12.09
C CYS A 239 4.32 10.54 12.44
N VAL A 240 4.64 9.94 13.59
CA VAL A 240 6.03 9.83 14.06
C VAL A 240 6.58 8.44 13.84
N VAL A 241 5.85 7.40 14.25
CA VAL A 241 6.30 6.01 14.13
C VAL A 241 6.62 5.64 12.68
N PRO A 242 5.78 5.92 11.67
CA PRO A 242 6.07 5.51 10.29
C PRO A 242 7.34 6.16 9.74
N ILE A 243 7.58 7.43 10.08
CA ILE A 243 8.80 8.16 9.68
C ILE A 243 10.02 7.58 10.39
N ALA A 244 9.90 7.30 11.70
CA ALA A 244 11.01 6.81 12.51
C ALA A 244 11.40 5.36 12.18
N THR A 245 10.46 4.54 11.73
CA THR A 245 10.70 3.15 11.30
C THR A 245 10.91 3.03 9.79
N TYR A 246 10.90 4.13 9.04
CA TYR A 246 11.10 4.12 7.59
C TYR A 246 12.48 3.54 7.25
N GLY A 247 12.49 2.57 6.34
CA GLY A 247 13.69 1.82 5.90
C GLY A 247 14.46 1.09 6.99
N TYR A 248 13.77 0.63 8.03
CA TYR A 248 14.37 -0.31 8.99
C TYR A 248 15.02 -1.51 8.29
N CYS A 249 14.49 -1.99 7.15
CA CYS A 249 15.08 -3.09 6.35
C CYS A 249 16.54 -2.85 5.89
N LEU A 250 17.06 -1.62 5.96
CA LEU A 250 18.43 -1.34 5.58
C LEU A 250 19.43 -1.56 6.71
N TRP A 251 18.98 -1.50 7.98
CA TRP A 251 19.87 -1.48 9.14
C TRP A 251 19.40 -2.39 10.30
N TYR A 252 18.20 -2.95 10.21
CA TYR A 252 17.62 -3.90 11.15
C TYR A 252 17.42 -5.24 10.44
N PHE A 253 18.39 -6.13 10.65
CA PHE A 253 18.36 -7.52 10.21
C PHE A 253 19.28 -8.36 11.10
N ASP A 254 19.21 -9.67 10.98
CA ASP A 254 20.00 -10.59 11.80
C ASP A 254 21.51 -10.41 11.58
N GLY A 255 22.22 -10.19 12.69
CA GLY A 255 23.65 -9.89 12.69
C GLY A 255 24.02 -8.44 12.37
N ALA A 256 23.07 -7.51 12.24
CA ALA A 256 23.35 -6.08 12.10
C ALA A 256 23.77 -5.42 13.43
N HIS A 257 24.72 -4.49 13.37
CA HIS A 257 25.13 -3.66 14.52
C HIS A 257 24.16 -2.50 14.76
N ASN A 258 22.98 -2.78 15.29
CA ASN A 258 21.87 -1.80 15.39
C ASN A 258 21.68 -1.16 16.78
N LYS A 259 22.55 -1.44 17.76
CA LYS A 259 22.40 -1.00 19.17
C LYS A 259 22.24 0.53 19.30
N ALA A 260 23.00 1.30 18.52
CA ALA A 260 22.96 2.76 18.56
C ALA A 260 21.63 3.32 18.02
N ALA A 261 21.16 2.80 16.89
CA ALA A 261 19.87 3.15 16.29
C ALA A 261 18.70 2.76 17.22
N MET A 262 18.72 1.54 17.77
CA MET A 262 17.72 1.05 18.71
C MET A 262 17.61 1.92 19.97
N ASN A 263 18.74 2.32 20.56
CA ASN A 263 18.74 3.20 21.72
C ASN A 263 18.15 4.58 21.42
N GLN A 264 18.32 5.08 20.20
CA GLN A 264 17.74 6.36 19.79
C GLN A 264 16.22 6.27 19.65
N LEU A 265 15.72 5.21 19.01
CA LEU A 265 14.29 4.97 18.91
C LEU A 265 13.65 4.80 20.29
N LYS A 266 14.30 4.08 21.21
CA LYS A 266 13.85 3.95 22.61
C LYS A 266 13.77 5.31 23.32
N ARG A 267 14.77 6.17 23.15
CA ARG A 267 14.76 7.55 23.73
C ARG A 267 13.66 8.42 23.12
N MET A 268 13.46 8.34 21.81
CA MET A 268 12.37 9.06 21.13
C MET A 268 11.01 8.61 21.69
N GLN A 269 10.78 7.30 21.78
CA GLN A 269 9.54 6.74 22.30
C GLN A 269 9.31 7.09 23.77
N GLN A 270 10.34 7.03 24.62
CA GLN A 270 10.24 7.45 26.02
C GLN A 270 9.75 8.91 26.14
N LYS A 271 10.32 9.82 25.33
CA LYS A 271 9.88 11.23 25.31
C LYS A 271 8.43 11.38 24.82
N ALA A 272 8.04 10.60 23.81
CA ALA A 272 6.66 10.59 23.33
C ALA A 272 5.70 10.07 24.41
N ALA A 273 6.04 8.97 25.09
CA ALA A 273 5.24 8.38 26.16
C ALA A 273 5.05 9.35 27.34
N LEU A 274 6.12 10.06 27.74
CA LEU A 274 6.05 11.13 28.74
C LEU A 274 5.07 12.25 28.33
N TRP A 275 5.09 12.68 27.07
CA TRP A 275 4.19 13.73 26.56
C TRP A 275 2.73 13.27 26.46
N ILE A 276 2.51 12.03 26.01
CA ILE A 276 1.18 11.41 25.92
C ILE A 276 0.56 11.33 27.32
N MET A 277 1.32 10.84 28.30
CA MET A 277 0.84 10.61 29.66
C MET A 277 0.89 11.88 30.55
N GLY A 278 1.65 12.90 30.17
CA GLY A 278 1.93 14.05 31.05
C GLY A 278 2.70 13.66 32.32
N ALA A 279 3.52 12.61 32.26
CA ALA A 279 4.19 12.03 33.42
C ALA A 279 5.54 12.69 33.72
N PHE A 280 6.06 12.50 34.96
CA PHE A 280 7.35 13.02 35.37
C PHE A 280 8.51 12.42 34.59
N HIS A 281 9.57 13.19 34.35
CA HIS A 281 10.76 12.77 33.60
C HIS A 281 11.45 11.51 34.15
N THR A 282 11.30 11.23 35.45
CA THR A 282 11.86 10.06 36.14
C THR A 282 11.00 8.79 36.02
N SER A 283 9.84 8.88 35.36
CA SER A 283 8.91 7.76 35.26
C SER A 283 9.51 6.61 34.43
N PRO A 284 9.38 5.34 34.89
CA PRO A 284 9.94 4.19 34.18
C PRO A 284 9.36 4.02 32.77
N THR A 285 10.25 3.89 31.76
CA THR A 285 9.85 3.80 30.34
C THR A 285 8.87 2.69 30.05
N GLY A 286 9.12 1.46 30.53
CA GLY A 286 8.24 0.33 30.25
C GLY A 286 6.82 0.50 30.79
N ARG A 287 6.67 1.16 31.95
CA ARG A 287 5.36 1.48 32.53
C ARG A 287 4.63 2.54 31.68
N LEU A 288 5.35 3.57 31.25
CA LEU A 288 4.77 4.61 30.38
C LEU A 288 4.32 4.05 29.04
N GLU A 289 5.13 3.19 28.41
CA GLU A 289 4.78 2.54 27.16
C GLU A 289 3.51 1.71 27.30
N ALA A 290 3.41 0.89 28.37
CA ALA A 290 2.24 0.09 28.65
C ALA A 290 0.97 0.95 28.87
N LEU A 291 1.06 1.98 29.71
CA LEU A 291 -0.08 2.86 30.01
C LEU A 291 -0.50 3.71 28.79
N ALA A 292 0.46 4.12 27.96
CA ALA A 292 0.18 4.85 26.73
C ALA A 292 -0.32 3.95 25.58
N GLY A 293 -0.33 2.63 25.75
CA GLY A 293 -0.67 1.67 24.71
C GLY A 293 0.33 1.64 23.56
N LEU A 294 1.62 1.86 23.85
CA LEU A 294 2.72 1.86 22.88
C LEU A 294 3.46 0.53 22.92
N ILE A 295 3.70 -0.06 21.75
CA ILE A 295 4.54 -1.25 21.61
C ILE A 295 6.01 -0.81 21.78
N PRO A 296 6.81 -1.48 22.64
CA PRO A 296 8.24 -1.21 22.75
C PRO A 296 8.94 -1.25 21.39
N MET A 297 9.84 -0.29 21.10
CA MET A 297 10.41 -0.11 19.76
C MET A 297 11.09 -1.37 19.17
N HIS A 298 11.74 -2.18 20.00
CA HIS A 298 12.36 -3.43 19.55
C HIS A 298 11.31 -4.47 19.09
N LEU A 299 10.16 -4.56 19.76
CA LEU A 299 9.05 -5.41 19.35
C LEU A 299 8.34 -4.85 18.13
N MET A 300 8.25 -3.51 18.00
CA MET A 300 7.72 -2.87 16.79
C MET A 300 8.57 -3.22 15.56
N LEU A 301 9.90 -3.11 15.64
CA LEU A 301 10.79 -3.47 14.53
C LEU A 301 10.74 -4.97 14.23
N LYS A 302 10.72 -5.83 15.25
CA LYS A 302 10.52 -7.28 15.06
C LYS A 302 9.20 -7.58 14.35
N LYS A 303 8.11 -6.91 14.75
CA LYS A 303 6.80 -7.02 14.10
C LYS A 303 6.86 -6.56 12.64
N LEU A 304 7.57 -5.49 12.33
CA LEU A 304 7.74 -5.03 10.95
C LEU A 304 8.56 -6.03 10.13
N ALA A 305 9.66 -6.55 10.67
CA ALA A 305 10.49 -7.56 10.02
C ALA A 305 9.69 -8.83 9.70
N MET A 306 8.93 -9.36 10.67
CA MET A 306 8.02 -10.49 10.43
C MET A 306 6.98 -10.18 9.34
N ARG A 307 6.39 -8.98 9.36
CA ARG A 307 5.47 -8.55 8.31
C ARG A 307 6.14 -8.51 6.94
N ALA A 308 7.41 -8.11 6.84
CA ALA A 308 8.13 -8.16 5.56
C ALA A 308 8.26 -9.58 5.01
N VAL A 309 8.47 -10.58 5.88
CA VAL A 309 8.46 -12.00 5.48
C VAL A 309 7.11 -12.37 4.88
N TYR A 310 6.00 -12.08 5.59
CA TYR A 310 4.65 -12.30 5.08
C TYR A 310 4.37 -11.54 3.78
N HIS A 311 4.82 -10.29 3.67
CA HIS A 311 4.63 -9.51 2.46
C HIS A 311 5.28 -10.19 1.25
N VAL A 312 6.52 -10.68 1.38
CA VAL A 312 7.23 -11.34 0.28
C VAL A 312 6.55 -12.64 -0.15
N THR A 313 6.01 -13.43 0.78
CA THR A 313 5.24 -14.64 0.45
C THR A 313 3.91 -14.34 -0.21
N THR A 314 3.28 -13.21 0.11
CA THR A 314 2.03 -12.76 -0.54
C THR A 314 2.22 -12.06 -1.90
N LEU A 315 3.46 -11.90 -2.39
CA LEU A 315 3.69 -11.31 -3.71
C LEU A 315 3.22 -12.23 -4.85
N SER A 316 2.96 -11.66 -6.03
CA SER A 316 2.72 -12.43 -7.26
C SER A 316 3.87 -13.39 -7.56
N ASP A 317 3.57 -14.50 -8.24
CA ASP A 317 4.54 -15.52 -8.65
C ASP A 317 5.60 -15.01 -9.61
N THR A 318 5.31 -13.94 -10.33
CA THR A 318 6.23 -13.25 -11.25
C THR A 318 6.87 -11.99 -10.66
N HIS A 319 6.67 -11.72 -9.37
CA HIS A 319 7.07 -10.44 -8.78
C HIS A 319 8.61 -10.26 -8.78
N PRO A 320 9.16 -9.10 -9.20
CA PRO A 320 10.61 -8.90 -9.30
C PRO A 320 11.39 -9.14 -8.01
N LEU A 321 10.84 -8.81 -6.83
CA LEU A 321 11.53 -9.12 -5.56
C LEU A 321 11.80 -10.62 -5.35
N ARG A 322 10.97 -11.52 -5.92
CA ARG A 322 11.20 -12.97 -5.85
C ARG A 322 12.42 -13.41 -6.66
N SER A 323 12.78 -12.67 -7.72
CA SER A 323 14.02 -12.90 -8.48
C SER A 323 15.28 -12.81 -7.62
N MET A 324 15.24 -12.08 -6.51
CA MET A 324 16.37 -11.89 -5.60
C MET A 324 16.44 -12.96 -4.50
N MET A 325 15.38 -13.73 -4.29
CA MET A 325 15.24 -14.71 -3.21
C MET A 325 15.80 -16.08 -3.60
N GLY A 326 15.85 -17.00 -2.64
CA GLY A 326 16.25 -18.40 -2.85
C GLY A 326 15.17 -19.23 -3.53
N GLU A 327 15.48 -20.50 -3.79
CA GLU A 327 14.62 -21.43 -4.54
C GLU A 327 13.21 -21.56 -3.95
N GLY A 328 13.08 -21.50 -2.61
CA GLY A 328 11.78 -21.59 -1.92
C GLY A 328 10.81 -20.43 -2.24
N LEU A 329 11.33 -19.30 -2.71
CA LEU A 329 10.56 -18.08 -2.98
C LEU A 329 10.55 -17.66 -4.45
N LEU A 330 11.39 -18.26 -5.29
CA LEU A 330 11.58 -17.86 -6.68
C LEU A 330 10.30 -18.03 -7.51
N LYS A 331 9.59 -19.16 -7.32
CA LYS A 331 8.38 -19.56 -8.07
C LYS A 331 8.53 -19.38 -9.59
N GLN A 332 7.77 -18.47 -10.22
CA GLN A 332 7.79 -18.22 -11.67
C GLN A 332 8.67 -17.02 -12.05
N ALA A 333 9.31 -16.34 -11.10
CA ALA A 333 10.20 -15.23 -11.40
C ALA A 333 11.53 -15.76 -11.96
N GLU A 334 12.07 -15.09 -12.99
CA GLU A 334 13.42 -15.39 -13.46
C GLU A 334 14.45 -14.92 -12.42
N PRO A 335 15.45 -15.76 -12.05
CA PRO A 335 16.42 -15.39 -11.04
C PRO A 335 17.30 -14.25 -11.55
N HIS A 336 17.40 -13.20 -10.75
CA HIS A 336 18.29 -12.09 -11.04
C HIS A 336 19.76 -12.54 -10.89
N ALA A 337 20.69 -11.92 -11.61
CA ALA A 337 22.12 -12.29 -11.58
C ALA A 337 22.77 -12.24 -10.18
N ARG A 338 22.13 -11.54 -9.23
CA ARG A 338 22.52 -11.44 -7.81
C ARG A 338 21.53 -12.12 -6.86
N SER A 339 20.72 -13.04 -7.36
CA SER A 339 19.76 -13.84 -6.60
C SER A 339 20.45 -14.69 -5.54
N ALA A 340 19.81 -14.88 -4.39
CA ALA A 340 20.26 -15.84 -3.37
C ALA A 340 20.39 -17.27 -3.93
N THR A 341 19.60 -17.61 -4.95
CA THR A 341 19.64 -18.89 -5.67
C THR A 341 20.97 -19.11 -6.39
N LEU A 342 21.59 -18.04 -6.92
CA LEU A 342 22.86 -18.12 -7.66
C LEU A 342 24.09 -17.93 -6.77
N MET A 343 23.90 -17.66 -5.47
CA MET A 343 25.01 -17.49 -4.53
C MET A 343 25.54 -18.83 -4.04
N THR A 344 26.87 -18.95 -3.95
CA THR A 344 27.50 -20.09 -3.27
C THR A 344 27.19 -20.08 -1.77
N PRO A 345 27.19 -21.24 -1.07
CA PRO A 345 26.95 -21.29 0.38
C PRO A 345 27.90 -20.37 1.18
N ALA A 346 29.15 -20.28 0.76
CA ALA A 346 30.14 -19.39 1.38
C ALA A 346 29.82 -17.90 1.19
N MET A 347 29.19 -17.52 0.07
CA MET A 347 28.72 -16.16 -0.16
C MET A 347 27.47 -15.87 0.66
N ARG A 348 26.51 -16.81 0.71
CA ARG A 348 25.26 -16.67 1.49
C ARG A 348 25.56 -16.40 2.97
N GLY A 349 26.51 -17.13 3.56
CA GLY A 349 26.92 -16.90 4.96
C GLY A 349 27.61 -15.55 5.23
N LYS A 350 28.11 -14.86 4.19
CA LYS A 350 28.75 -13.54 4.31
C LYS A 350 27.78 -12.39 4.09
N VAL A 351 26.76 -12.57 3.27
CA VAL A 351 25.78 -11.54 2.95
C VAL A 351 24.75 -11.49 4.07
N LYS A 352 24.77 -10.43 4.88
CA LYS A 352 23.76 -10.18 5.90
C LYS A 352 22.87 -9.04 5.44
N SER A 353 21.59 -9.33 5.24
CA SER A 353 20.59 -8.35 4.79
C SER A 353 19.18 -8.83 5.12
N THR A 354 18.20 -7.94 5.08
CA THR A 354 16.79 -8.31 5.23
C THR A 354 16.32 -9.28 4.14
N ILE A 355 16.90 -9.27 2.93
CA ILE A 355 16.55 -10.25 1.87
C ILE A 355 16.95 -11.66 2.31
N MET A 356 18.17 -11.82 2.85
CA MET A 356 18.63 -13.13 3.35
C MET A 356 17.84 -13.56 4.59
N GLU A 357 17.53 -12.63 5.50
CA GLU A 357 16.69 -12.92 6.67
C GLU A 357 15.30 -13.39 6.26
N VAL A 358 14.67 -12.76 5.26
CA VAL A 358 13.37 -13.20 4.74
C VAL A 358 13.45 -14.60 4.13
N ASP A 359 14.50 -14.87 3.36
CA ASP A 359 14.74 -16.17 2.73
C ASP A 359 14.94 -17.28 3.78
N GLU A 360 15.63 -16.99 4.88
CA GLU A 360 15.84 -17.94 5.99
C GLU A 360 14.54 -18.17 6.79
N HIS A 361 13.74 -17.12 7.01
CA HIS A 361 12.55 -17.19 7.84
C HIS A 361 11.32 -17.76 7.13
N ILE A 362 11.34 -17.97 5.81
CA ILE A 362 10.15 -18.47 5.11
C ILE A 362 9.69 -19.82 5.64
N HIS A 363 10.61 -20.72 5.97
CA HIS A 363 10.29 -22.06 6.47
C HIS A 363 9.61 -22.04 7.84
N THR A 364 9.62 -20.90 8.54
CA THR A 364 8.94 -20.73 9.82
C THR A 364 7.46 -20.34 9.67
N LEU A 365 7.04 -19.96 8.46
CA LEU A 365 5.65 -19.61 8.20
C LEU A 365 4.80 -20.87 8.10
N THR A 366 3.73 -20.92 8.90
CA THR A 366 2.76 -22.02 8.91
C THR A 366 1.56 -21.75 8.01
N GLU A 367 1.28 -20.48 7.74
CA GLU A 367 0.12 -20.06 6.96
C GLU A 367 0.40 -20.16 5.45
N SER A 368 -0.54 -20.74 4.71
CA SER A 368 -0.54 -20.70 3.25
C SER A 368 -1.20 -19.41 2.77
N PHE A 369 -0.60 -18.77 1.77
CA PHE A 369 -1.12 -17.56 1.15
C PHE A 369 -1.31 -17.77 -0.35
N GLU A 370 -2.50 -17.43 -0.85
CA GLU A 370 -2.77 -17.29 -2.27
C GLU A 370 -2.78 -15.79 -2.61
N PRO A 371 -1.69 -15.24 -3.21
CA PRO A 371 -1.55 -13.80 -3.53
C PRO A 371 -2.74 -13.22 -4.30
N PHE A 372 -3.25 -14.03 -5.22
CA PHE A 372 -4.41 -13.74 -6.04
C PHE A 372 -5.18 -15.05 -6.18
N ALA A 373 -6.41 -15.06 -5.68
CA ALA A 373 -7.32 -16.16 -5.97
C ALA A 373 -7.47 -16.27 -7.50
N PRO A 374 -7.40 -17.48 -8.09
CA PRO A 374 -7.55 -17.65 -9.53
C PRO A 374 -8.82 -16.98 -10.08
N LYS A 375 -9.92 -17.05 -9.32
CA LYS A 375 -11.20 -16.41 -9.65
C LYS A 375 -11.17 -14.88 -9.68
N ALA A 376 -10.14 -14.24 -9.11
CA ALA A 376 -9.99 -12.79 -9.14
C ALA A 376 -9.28 -12.28 -10.41
N ARG A 377 -8.79 -13.18 -11.26
CA ARG A 377 -8.09 -12.81 -12.50
C ARG A 377 -9.10 -12.25 -13.50
N PRO A 378 -8.81 -11.10 -14.14
CA PRO A 378 -9.63 -10.61 -15.23
C PRO A 378 -9.79 -11.67 -16.33
N GLY A 379 -11.02 -11.90 -16.78
CA GLY A 379 -11.41 -12.97 -17.70
C GLY A 379 -11.89 -14.25 -17.02
N ASP A 380 -11.51 -14.49 -15.77
CA ASP A 380 -11.93 -15.65 -14.96
C ASP A 380 -12.94 -15.25 -13.86
N GLN A 381 -13.29 -13.97 -13.75
CA GLN A 381 -14.23 -13.49 -12.74
C GLN A 381 -15.66 -13.92 -13.08
N LEU A 382 -16.48 -14.13 -12.05
CA LEU A 382 -17.88 -14.51 -12.24
C LEU A 382 -18.63 -13.47 -13.10
N LEU A 383 -18.34 -12.18 -12.89
CA LEU A 383 -18.90 -11.08 -13.68
C LEU A 383 -18.42 -11.07 -15.13
N ASP A 384 -17.21 -11.56 -15.40
CA ASP A 384 -16.66 -11.61 -16.77
C ASP A 384 -17.28 -12.77 -17.57
N CYS A 385 -17.49 -13.93 -16.92
CA CYS A 385 -17.98 -15.14 -17.56
C CYS A 385 -19.51 -15.27 -17.60
N TYR A 386 -20.21 -14.74 -16.59
CA TYR A 386 -21.65 -14.96 -16.36
C TYR A 386 -22.42 -13.66 -16.10
N ALA A 387 -22.03 -12.56 -16.77
CA ALA A 387 -22.70 -11.26 -16.63
C ALA A 387 -24.23 -11.37 -16.83
N ASP A 388 -24.66 -12.19 -17.80
CA ASP A 388 -26.07 -12.36 -18.16
C ASP A 388 -26.89 -13.11 -17.10
N HIS A 389 -26.23 -13.84 -16.19
CA HIS A 389 -26.88 -14.61 -15.12
C HIS A 389 -26.99 -13.82 -13.81
N LEU A 390 -26.43 -12.60 -13.77
CA LEU A 390 -26.33 -11.75 -12.58
C LEU A 390 -27.15 -10.48 -12.76
N HIS A 391 -28.15 -10.28 -11.89
CA HIS A 391 -29.02 -9.12 -11.96
C HIS A 391 -29.08 -8.36 -10.63
N PHE A 392 -29.09 -7.04 -10.70
CA PHE A 392 -29.18 -6.13 -9.55
C PHE A 392 -30.36 -5.17 -9.74
N ASP A 393 -31.35 -5.26 -8.86
CA ASP A 393 -32.50 -4.36 -8.85
C ASP A 393 -32.29 -3.21 -7.86
N GLU A 394 -31.69 -2.13 -8.37
CA GLU A 394 -31.33 -0.92 -7.61
C GLU A 394 -32.26 0.29 -7.85
N ARG A 395 -33.52 0.08 -8.23
CA ARG A 395 -34.42 1.21 -8.55
C ARG A 395 -34.52 2.22 -7.40
N ASP A 396 -34.71 3.48 -7.78
CA ASP A 396 -34.61 4.67 -6.93
C ASP A 396 -35.28 4.49 -5.53
N PRO A 397 -34.52 4.65 -4.43
CA PRO A 397 -35.00 4.48 -3.06
C PRO A 397 -35.96 5.58 -2.59
N THR A 398 -36.17 6.65 -3.37
CA THR A 398 -37.05 7.77 -2.99
C THR A 398 -38.54 7.51 -3.18
N GLN A 399 -38.91 6.46 -3.94
CA GLN A 399 -40.31 6.06 -4.15
C GLN A 399 -40.71 4.95 -3.18
N ASP A 400 -42.00 4.88 -2.85
CA ASP A 400 -42.53 3.78 -2.02
C ASP A 400 -42.39 2.45 -2.79
N ARG A 401 -41.40 1.64 -2.39
CA ARG A 401 -41.07 0.36 -3.03
C ARG A 401 -42.01 -0.79 -2.66
N ARG A 402 -42.85 -0.64 -1.62
CA ARG A 402 -43.72 -1.73 -1.12
C ARG A 402 -44.59 -2.36 -2.22
N PRO A 403 -45.37 -1.59 -3.00
CA PRO A 403 -46.26 -2.16 -4.01
C PRO A 403 -45.50 -2.98 -5.07
N TYR A 404 -44.32 -2.49 -5.45
CA TYR A 404 -43.46 -3.16 -6.40
C TYR A 404 -42.87 -4.45 -5.83
N LEU A 405 -42.36 -4.40 -4.59
CA LEU A 405 -41.81 -5.58 -3.91
C LEU A 405 -42.89 -6.65 -3.66
N ASP A 406 -44.11 -6.24 -3.31
CA ASP A 406 -45.26 -7.13 -3.13
C ASP A 406 -45.67 -7.82 -4.45
N GLU A 407 -45.67 -7.10 -5.57
CA GLU A 407 -45.91 -7.68 -6.89
C GLU A 407 -44.78 -8.63 -7.30
N LEU A 408 -43.53 -8.25 -7.04
CA LEU A 408 -42.35 -9.03 -7.37
C LEU A 408 -42.32 -10.36 -6.61
N ILE A 409 -42.56 -10.32 -5.29
CA ILE A 409 -42.58 -11.54 -4.47
C ILE A 409 -43.80 -12.41 -4.81
N ALA A 410 -44.95 -11.83 -5.15
CA ALA A 410 -46.12 -12.60 -5.56
C ALA A 410 -45.85 -13.40 -6.85
N LYS A 411 -45.21 -12.78 -7.85
CA LYS A 411 -44.79 -13.47 -9.09
C LYS A 411 -43.78 -14.58 -8.78
N ALA A 412 -42.79 -14.27 -7.96
CA ALA A 412 -41.72 -15.21 -7.63
C ALA A 412 -42.20 -16.38 -6.76
N ARG A 413 -43.21 -16.18 -5.90
CA ARG A 413 -43.87 -17.27 -5.15
C ARG A 413 -44.68 -18.20 -6.04
N ALA A 414 -45.18 -17.72 -7.18
CA ALA A 414 -45.95 -18.51 -8.13
C ALA A 414 -45.06 -19.43 -8.99
N ASP A 415 -43.78 -19.09 -9.15
CA ASP A 415 -42.83 -19.88 -9.92
C ASP A 415 -42.21 -21.01 -9.06
N PRO A 416 -42.44 -22.30 -9.40
CA PRO A 416 -41.86 -23.42 -8.67
C PRO A 416 -40.34 -23.56 -8.83
N LEU A 417 -39.72 -22.83 -9.76
CA LEU A 417 -38.28 -22.87 -10.01
C LEU A 417 -37.51 -21.74 -9.31
N THR A 418 -38.24 -20.83 -8.65
CA THR A 418 -37.66 -19.70 -7.91
C THR A 418 -37.50 -19.99 -6.42
N VAL A 419 -36.32 -19.72 -5.88
CA VAL A 419 -36.02 -19.71 -4.44
C VAL A 419 -35.93 -18.26 -3.96
N LEU A 420 -36.73 -17.94 -2.94
CA LEU A 420 -36.77 -16.63 -2.30
C LEU A 420 -35.87 -16.63 -1.08
N ALA A 421 -35.07 -15.60 -0.93
CA ALA A 421 -33.96 -15.61 -0.01
C ALA A 421 -33.84 -14.23 0.65
N ALA A 422 -33.73 -14.17 1.98
CA ALA A 422 -33.53 -12.92 2.72
C ALA A 422 -32.20 -12.98 3.48
N ALA A 423 -31.41 -11.90 3.39
CA ALA A 423 -30.12 -11.77 4.06
C ALA A 423 -30.04 -10.45 4.83
N ASP A 424 -29.60 -10.51 6.09
CA ASP A 424 -29.40 -9.34 6.95
C ASP A 424 -28.22 -9.57 7.91
N GLY A 425 -27.44 -8.51 8.15
CA GLY A 425 -26.24 -8.52 8.99
C GLY A 425 -26.30 -7.45 10.08
N SER A 426 -26.19 -7.86 11.34
CA SER A 426 -26.21 -6.91 12.47
C SER A 426 -24.85 -6.81 13.16
N VAL A 427 -24.45 -5.58 13.49
CA VAL A 427 -23.29 -5.30 14.35
C VAL A 427 -23.75 -4.50 15.57
N PRO A 428 -23.63 -5.05 16.79
CA PRO A 428 -24.08 -4.38 18.00
C PRO A 428 -23.19 -3.19 18.35
N GLN A 429 -23.80 -2.12 18.88
CA GLN A 429 -23.06 -0.94 19.36
C GLN A 429 -22.23 -1.22 20.62
N SER A 430 -22.62 -2.24 21.40
CA SER A 430 -21.92 -2.66 22.62
C SER A 430 -20.87 -3.73 22.31
N ASN A 431 -19.67 -3.54 22.85
CA ASN A 431 -18.57 -4.51 22.77
C ASN A 431 -18.81 -5.82 23.52
N GLN A 432 -19.94 -5.95 24.24
CA GLN A 432 -20.35 -7.19 24.91
C GLN A 432 -20.92 -8.22 23.94
N TYR A 433 -21.48 -7.78 22.82
CA TYR A 433 -22.13 -8.66 21.84
C TYR A 433 -21.26 -8.77 20.58
N GLN A 434 -21.46 -9.86 19.83
CA GLN A 434 -20.77 -10.11 18.57
C GLN A 434 -21.71 -9.81 17.40
N ALA A 435 -21.15 -9.55 16.23
CA ALA A 435 -21.91 -9.41 15.01
C ALA A 435 -22.63 -10.74 14.68
N ALA A 436 -23.79 -10.64 14.04
CA ALA A 436 -24.58 -11.78 13.62
C ALA A 436 -25.02 -11.62 12.17
N SER A 437 -25.14 -12.73 11.47
CA SER A 437 -25.67 -12.82 10.11
C SER A 437 -26.87 -13.73 10.10
N ALA A 438 -27.96 -13.32 9.46
CA ALA A 438 -29.20 -14.08 9.34
C ALA A 438 -29.48 -14.38 7.87
N ALA A 439 -29.91 -15.62 7.60
CA ALA A 439 -30.31 -16.07 6.29
C ALA A 439 -31.60 -16.89 6.40
N ILE A 440 -32.60 -16.55 5.58
CA ILE A 440 -33.88 -17.26 5.52
C ILE A 440 -34.19 -17.58 4.06
N ILE A 441 -34.59 -18.81 3.77
CA ILE A 441 -34.96 -19.24 2.42
C ILE A 441 -36.37 -19.83 2.38
N TYR A 442 -37.09 -19.51 1.30
CA TYR A 442 -38.45 -19.95 1.01
C TYR A 442 -38.53 -20.50 -0.41
N LYS A 443 -39.49 -21.41 -0.61
CA LYS A 443 -39.94 -21.83 -1.95
C LYS A 443 -41.46 -21.75 -1.98
N GLY A 444 -41.99 -20.89 -2.85
CA GLY A 444 -43.38 -20.44 -2.73
C GLY A 444 -43.65 -19.83 -1.36
N HIS A 445 -44.63 -20.37 -0.64
CA HIS A 445 -44.98 -19.97 0.72
C HIS A 445 -44.34 -20.84 1.82
N CYS A 446 -43.56 -21.86 1.46
CA CYS A 446 -42.96 -22.78 2.41
C CYS A 446 -41.58 -22.27 2.84
N GLU A 447 -41.38 -22.09 4.14
CA GLU A 447 -40.04 -21.85 4.71
C GLU A 447 -39.23 -23.13 4.61
N LEU A 448 -38.12 -23.07 3.89
CA LEU A 448 -37.23 -24.23 3.73
C LEU A 448 -36.23 -24.31 4.87
N GLU A 449 -35.56 -23.20 5.15
CA GLU A 449 -34.51 -23.15 6.17
C GLU A 449 -34.31 -21.73 6.69
N ARG A 450 -34.01 -21.63 7.99
CA ARG A 450 -33.68 -20.39 8.69
C ARG A 450 -32.43 -20.61 9.50
N THR A 451 -31.42 -19.77 9.29
CA THR A 451 -30.13 -19.89 9.98
C THR A 451 -29.66 -18.54 10.51
N ARG A 452 -28.92 -18.61 11.63
CA ARG A 452 -28.26 -17.47 12.26
C ARG A 452 -26.83 -17.87 12.60
N TYR A 453 -25.87 -17.08 12.15
CA TYR A 453 -24.45 -17.31 12.39
C TYR A 453 -23.86 -16.17 13.20
N VAL A 454 -22.99 -16.53 14.15
CA VAL A 454 -22.19 -15.56 14.90
C VAL A 454 -20.96 -15.23 14.07
N SER A 455 -20.86 -13.97 13.65
CA SER A 455 -19.80 -13.47 12.74
C SER A 455 -18.61 -12.85 13.50
N GLY A 456 -18.66 -12.82 14.84
CA GLY A 456 -17.54 -12.35 15.66
C GLY A 456 -17.40 -10.82 15.69
N ARG A 457 -16.16 -10.32 15.70
CA ARG A 457 -15.87 -8.87 15.66
C ARG A 457 -15.53 -8.43 14.25
N VAL A 458 -16.56 -8.24 13.45
CA VAL A 458 -16.45 -7.83 12.04
C VAL A 458 -17.15 -6.48 11.80
N THR A 459 -16.92 -5.88 10.63
CA THR A 459 -17.63 -4.65 10.25
C THR A 459 -19.04 -4.97 9.76
N ALA A 460 -19.94 -3.97 9.72
CA ALA A 460 -21.31 -4.18 9.25
C ALA A 460 -21.35 -4.75 7.81
N PRO A 461 -20.58 -4.21 6.84
CA PRO A 461 -20.51 -4.81 5.50
C PRO A 461 -20.02 -6.26 5.49
N ASP A 462 -19.13 -6.66 6.40
CA ASP A 462 -18.66 -8.05 6.46
C ASP A 462 -19.75 -8.99 7.01
N ALA A 463 -20.58 -8.50 7.95
CA ALA A 463 -21.71 -9.26 8.49
C ALA A 463 -22.80 -9.45 7.43
N GLU A 464 -23.10 -8.42 6.66
CA GLU A 464 -24.01 -8.47 5.50
C GLU A 464 -23.49 -9.43 4.42
N LEU A 465 -22.20 -9.33 4.09
CA LEU A 465 -21.57 -10.20 3.11
C LEU A 465 -21.63 -11.67 3.52
N ASN A 466 -21.44 -11.96 4.81
CA ASN A 466 -21.59 -13.31 5.35
C ASN A 466 -23.06 -13.79 5.34
N ALA A 467 -24.03 -12.90 5.57
CA ALA A 467 -25.44 -13.23 5.43
C ALA A 467 -25.79 -13.65 3.99
N ILE A 468 -25.33 -12.87 3.00
CA ILE A 468 -25.50 -13.20 1.57
C ILE A 468 -24.83 -14.54 1.23
N LEU A 469 -23.63 -14.80 1.74
CA LEU A 469 -22.95 -16.08 1.58
C LEU A 469 -23.79 -17.25 2.11
N CYS A 470 -24.32 -17.13 3.32
CA CYS A 470 -25.19 -18.15 3.91
C CYS A 470 -26.40 -18.40 3.02
N THR A 471 -27.08 -17.34 2.59
CA THR A 471 -28.25 -17.40 1.72
C THR A 471 -27.97 -18.10 0.39
N VAL A 472 -26.89 -17.72 -0.32
CA VAL A 472 -26.51 -18.34 -1.59
C VAL A 472 -26.19 -19.82 -1.42
N ARG A 473 -25.43 -20.19 -0.37
CA ARG A 473 -25.07 -21.60 -0.13
C ARG A 473 -26.27 -22.47 0.23
N LEU A 474 -27.29 -21.91 0.87
CA LEU A 474 -28.53 -22.62 1.17
C LEU A 474 -29.41 -22.74 -0.07
N ALA A 475 -29.48 -21.69 -0.90
CA ALA A 475 -30.29 -21.66 -2.10
C ALA A 475 -29.76 -22.60 -3.21
N VAL A 476 -28.46 -22.59 -3.48
CA VAL A 476 -27.84 -23.45 -4.53
C VAL A 476 -28.00 -24.96 -4.22
N LYS A 477 -28.20 -25.33 -2.95
CA LYS A 477 -28.43 -26.73 -2.56
C LYS A 477 -29.87 -27.21 -2.80
N GLN A 478 -30.80 -26.31 -3.11
CA GLN A 478 -32.20 -26.68 -3.29
C GLN A 478 -32.41 -27.35 -4.65
N ALA A 479 -33.10 -28.50 -4.64
CA ALA A 479 -33.45 -29.19 -5.88
C ALA A 479 -34.43 -28.37 -6.73
N ASN A 480 -34.29 -28.45 -8.06
CA ASN A 480 -35.12 -27.76 -9.03
C ASN A 480 -35.19 -26.24 -8.77
N CYS A 481 -34.03 -25.60 -8.70
CA CYS A 481 -33.87 -24.16 -8.52
C CYS A 481 -33.13 -23.59 -9.74
N GLN A 482 -33.83 -22.76 -10.53
CA GLN A 482 -33.26 -22.04 -11.67
C GLN A 482 -33.15 -20.53 -11.40
N HIS A 483 -33.94 -19.99 -10.47
CA HIS A 483 -33.87 -18.58 -10.12
C HIS A 483 -33.68 -18.40 -8.62
N ILE A 484 -32.68 -17.62 -8.22
CA ILE A 484 -32.46 -17.24 -6.82
C ILE A 484 -32.73 -15.74 -6.70
N MET A 485 -33.66 -15.36 -5.84
CA MET A 485 -33.96 -13.95 -5.53
C MET A 485 -33.53 -13.62 -4.11
N VAL A 486 -32.49 -12.80 -3.98
CA VAL A 486 -31.92 -12.39 -2.69
C VAL A 486 -32.37 -10.98 -2.34
N PHE A 487 -33.16 -10.84 -1.28
CA PHE A 487 -33.59 -9.56 -0.72
C PHE A 487 -32.62 -9.13 0.38
N THR A 488 -32.05 -7.93 0.24
CA THR A 488 -31.09 -7.35 1.17
C THR A 488 -31.20 -5.83 1.19
N ASP A 489 -30.90 -5.23 2.33
CA ASP A 489 -30.75 -3.77 2.47
C ASP A 489 -29.34 -3.26 2.15
N SER A 490 -28.42 -4.16 1.80
CA SER A 490 -27.00 -3.86 1.62
C SER A 490 -26.55 -4.19 0.20
N MET A 491 -26.99 -3.39 -0.77
CA MET A 491 -26.63 -3.63 -2.17
C MET A 491 -25.12 -3.50 -2.45
N GLY A 492 -24.42 -2.64 -1.70
CA GLY A 492 -22.96 -2.59 -1.75
C GLY A 492 -22.29 -3.90 -1.33
N SER A 493 -22.92 -4.68 -0.45
CA SER A 493 -22.45 -6.02 -0.06
C SER A 493 -22.84 -7.07 -1.10
N ALA A 494 -23.98 -6.92 -1.78
CA ALA A 494 -24.37 -7.78 -2.90
C ALA A 494 -23.40 -7.67 -4.09
N HIS A 495 -23.04 -6.45 -4.52
CA HIS A 495 -21.98 -6.25 -5.52
C HIS A 495 -20.67 -6.88 -5.09
N ARG A 496 -20.29 -6.65 -3.82
CA ARG A 496 -19.06 -7.21 -3.26
C ARG A 496 -19.09 -8.74 -3.17
N ALA A 497 -20.25 -9.36 -3.00
CA ALA A 497 -20.39 -10.81 -2.90
C ALA A 497 -19.97 -11.54 -4.18
N VAL A 498 -20.16 -10.91 -5.34
CA VAL A 498 -19.80 -11.46 -6.64
C VAL A 498 -18.51 -10.88 -7.21
N ASP A 499 -17.90 -9.92 -6.52
CA ASP A 499 -16.58 -9.36 -6.84
C ASP A 499 -15.48 -10.10 -6.03
N PRO A 500 -14.64 -10.92 -6.69
CA PRO A 500 -13.53 -11.61 -6.05
C PRO A 500 -12.29 -10.73 -5.78
N SER A 501 -12.34 -9.42 -6.06
CA SER A 501 -11.22 -8.48 -5.85
C SER A 501 -10.77 -8.36 -4.39
N MET A 502 -9.61 -7.73 -4.15
CA MET A 502 -9.07 -7.62 -2.78
C MET A 502 -9.89 -6.63 -1.94
N HIS A 503 -10.61 -7.13 -0.94
CA HIS A 503 -11.36 -6.33 0.02
C HIS A 503 -11.53 -7.06 1.38
N SER A 504 -12.08 -6.37 2.39
CA SER A 504 -12.46 -7.00 3.66
C SER A 504 -13.55 -8.05 3.43
N GLY A 505 -13.38 -9.24 4.00
CA GLY A 505 -14.34 -10.35 3.78
C GLY A 505 -14.22 -11.06 2.44
N GLN A 506 -13.13 -10.87 1.67
CA GLN A 506 -12.90 -11.52 0.36
C GLN A 506 -13.12 -13.04 0.37
N ALA A 507 -12.80 -13.72 1.48
CA ALA A 507 -13.05 -15.16 1.62
C ALA A 507 -14.55 -15.52 1.44
N PHE A 508 -15.46 -14.63 1.85
CA PHE A 508 -16.90 -14.82 1.66
C PHE A 508 -17.27 -14.66 0.18
N SER A 509 -16.80 -13.60 -0.49
CA SER A 509 -17.03 -13.39 -1.92
C SER A 509 -16.48 -14.54 -2.77
N LEU A 510 -15.25 -15.01 -2.49
CA LEU A 510 -14.68 -16.17 -3.19
C LEU A 510 -15.50 -17.45 -3.01
N SER A 511 -16.12 -17.61 -1.84
CA SER A 511 -17.02 -18.74 -1.57
C SER A 511 -18.35 -18.59 -2.31
N VAL A 512 -18.90 -17.39 -2.42
CA VAL A 512 -20.09 -17.07 -3.22
C VAL A 512 -19.81 -17.30 -4.71
N CYS A 513 -18.73 -16.73 -5.25
CA CYS A 513 -18.31 -16.95 -6.63
C CYS A 513 -18.05 -18.43 -6.94
N ARG A 514 -17.60 -19.23 -5.96
CA ARG A 514 -17.48 -20.68 -6.13
C ARG A 514 -18.82 -21.37 -6.21
N ALA A 515 -19.71 -21.11 -5.27
CA ALA A 515 -21.03 -21.73 -5.24
C ALA A 515 -21.86 -21.36 -6.48
N LEU A 516 -21.84 -20.08 -6.90
CA LEU A 516 -22.59 -19.62 -8.07
C LEU A 516 -22.00 -20.15 -9.38
N GLN A 517 -20.68 -20.20 -9.53
CA GLN A 517 -20.07 -20.75 -10.74
C GLN A 517 -20.44 -22.23 -10.92
N GLU A 518 -20.31 -23.05 -9.87
CA GLU A 518 -20.69 -24.47 -9.92
C GLU A 518 -22.19 -24.65 -10.26
N TRP A 519 -23.03 -23.70 -9.84
CA TRP A 519 -24.47 -23.70 -10.14
C TRP A 519 -24.78 -23.28 -11.57
N PHE A 520 -24.14 -22.22 -12.09
CA PHE A 520 -24.28 -21.78 -13.48
C PHE A 520 -23.73 -22.79 -14.48
N GLU A 521 -22.63 -23.49 -14.15
CA GLU A 521 -22.09 -24.57 -15.00
C GLU A 521 -23.00 -25.80 -15.07
N ALA A 522 -23.92 -25.97 -14.11
CA ALA A 522 -24.82 -27.12 -14.07
C ALA A 522 -26.07 -26.94 -14.95
N ASP A 523 -26.56 -25.71 -15.11
CA ASP A 523 -27.73 -25.37 -15.93
C ASP A 523 -27.62 -23.92 -16.43
N ASP A 524 -27.57 -23.75 -17.76
CA ASP A 524 -27.43 -22.45 -18.42
C ASP A 524 -28.64 -21.52 -18.19
N LEU A 525 -29.78 -22.03 -17.68
CA LEU A 525 -30.95 -21.23 -17.34
C LEU A 525 -30.87 -20.62 -15.93
N CYS A 526 -29.87 -21.02 -15.13
CA CYS A 526 -29.72 -20.57 -13.76
C CYS A 526 -29.32 -19.09 -13.71
N HIS A 527 -30.05 -18.27 -12.97
CA HIS A 527 -29.72 -16.86 -12.76
C HIS A 527 -30.05 -16.39 -11.33
N ILE A 528 -29.35 -15.37 -10.85
CA ILE A 528 -29.54 -14.80 -9.52
C ILE A 528 -29.87 -13.31 -9.63
N THR A 529 -30.82 -12.86 -8.81
CA THR A 529 -31.24 -11.47 -8.74
C THR A 529 -31.11 -10.96 -7.31
N PHE A 530 -30.30 -9.92 -7.12
CA PHE A 530 -30.22 -9.18 -5.87
C PHE A 530 -31.23 -8.03 -5.90
N VAL A 531 -32.12 -7.97 -4.91
CA VAL A 531 -33.19 -6.99 -4.82
C VAL A 531 -32.98 -6.11 -3.60
N TYR A 532 -32.90 -4.80 -3.83
CA TYR A 532 -32.74 -3.84 -2.74
C TYR A 532 -34.04 -3.66 -1.96
N VAL A 533 -33.96 -3.80 -0.63
CA VAL A 533 -35.06 -3.55 0.31
C VAL A 533 -34.61 -2.57 1.39
N PRO A 534 -35.14 -1.33 1.42
CA PRO A 534 -34.83 -0.40 2.50
C PRO A 534 -35.14 -0.98 3.90
N SER A 535 -34.16 -1.00 4.81
CA SER A 535 -34.32 -1.57 6.16
C SER A 535 -35.47 -0.91 6.94
N ALA A 536 -35.74 0.38 6.68
CA ALA A 536 -36.83 1.13 7.29
C ALA A 536 -38.23 0.55 6.99
N LEU A 537 -38.40 -0.16 5.86
CA LEU A 537 -39.69 -0.72 5.46
C LEU A 537 -40.12 -1.95 6.28
N ARG A 538 -39.15 -2.65 6.91
CA ARG A 538 -39.36 -3.92 7.64
C ARG A 538 -40.29 -4.87 6.88
N TRP A 539 -39.96 -5.09 5.61
CA TRP A 539 -40.85 -5.68 4.63
C TRP A 539 -40.71 -7.21 4.56
N ASP A 540 -41.85 -7.93 4.67
CA ASP A 540 -42.01 -9.38 4.48
C ASP A 540 -40.81 -10.22 5.00
N ILE A 541 -40.28 -11.14 4.19
CA ILE A 541 -39.19 -12.06 4.52
C ILE A 541 -37.89 -11.35 4.93
N HIS A 542 -37.64 -10.13 4.42
CA HIS A 542 -36.50 -9.32 4.86
C HIS A 542 -36.70 -8.79 6.28
N GLY A 543 -37.91 -8.36 6.63
CA GLY A 543 -38.27 -7.97 7.97
C GLY A 543 -38.17 -9.11 8.99
N GLU A 544 -38.29 -10.37 8.54
CA GLU A 544 -38.02 -11.54 9.38
C GLU A 544 -36.54 -11.82 9.57
N ALA A 545 -35.71 -11.65 8.53
CA ALA A 545 -34.25 -11.79 8.64
C ALA A 545 -33.64 -10.73 9.56
N HIS A 546 -34.21 -9.52 9.54
CA HIS A 546 -33.80 -8.39 10.38
C HIS A 546 -34.13 -8.56 11.89
N LYS A 547 -35.05 -9.47 12.24
CA LYS A 547 -35.39 -9.82 13.62
C LYS A 547 -34.55 -11.00 14.09
#